data_AF-A0A6V7L9Z7-F1
#
_entry.id   AF-A0A6V7L9Z7-F1
#
_cell.length_a   1.000
_cell.length_b   1.000
_cell.length_c   1.000
_cell.angle_alpha   90.00
_cell.angle_beta   90.00
_cell.angle_gamma   90.00
#
_symmetry.space_group_name_H-M   'P 1'
#
loop_
_entity.id
_entity.type
_entity.pdbx_description
1 polymer ?
#
loop_
_entity_poly.entity_id
_entity_poly.type
_entity_poly.pdbx_seq_one_letter_code
_entity_poly.pdbx_strand_id
1 'polypeptide(L)' 'FLNTGDASAPGNAGFKDQVLALNWIQDNIFHFGGCPGRITLFGYSSGAASVQYHMLSPMST' A
#
# COMPACT_ATOMS: atom_id res chain seq x y z
N PHE A 1 -2.85 1.52 -13.23
CA PHE A 1 -4.30 1.48 -12.89
C PHE A 1 -5.17 0.81 -13.96
N LEU A 2 -4.69 0.65 -15.21
CA LEU A 2 -5.43 0.00 -16.29
C LEU A 2 -6.07 -1.32 -15.86
N ASN A 3 -7.37 -1.46 -16.14
CA ASN A 3 -8.17 -2.63 -15.86
C ASN A 3 -8.99 -3.00 -17.12
N THR A 4 -8.89 -4.25 -17.57
CA THR A 4 -9.65 -4.80 -18.73
C THR A 4 -10.81 -5.70 -18.31
N GLY A 5 -11.04 -5.89 -17.01
CA GLY A 5 -12.07 -6.78 -16.47
C GLY A 5 -11.66 -8.26 -16.45
N ASP A 6 -10.42 -8.58 -16.84
CA ASP A 6 -9.89 -9.93 -16.91
C ASP A 6 -8.45 -10.03 -16.35
N ALA A 7 -7.86 -11.22 -16.46
CA ALA A 7 -6.52 -11.48 -15.95
C ALA A 7 -5.39 -10.79 -16.73
N SER A 8 -5.66 -10.29 -17.95
CA SER A 8 -4.64 -9.68 -18.81
C SER A 8 -4.19 -8.32 -18.25
N ALA A 9 -5.13 -7.53 -17.74
CA ALA A 9 -4.86 -6.32 -16.98
C ALA A 9 -5.87 -6.21 -15.80
N PRO A 10 -5.56 -6.78 -14.63
CA PRO A 10 -6.52 -6.86 -13.52
C PRO A 10 -6.70 -5.56 -12.74
N GLY A 11 -6.07 -4.45 -13.14
CA GLY A 11 -6.15 -3.18 -12.42
C GLY A 11 -5.27 -3.09 -11.17
N ASN A 12 -5.36 -1.93 -10.54
CA ASN A 12 -4.78 -1.62 -9.23
C ASN A 12 -3.26 -1.81 -9.11
N ALA A 13 -2.51 -1.82 -10.22
CA ALA A 13 -1.05 -1.95 -10.19
C ALA A 13 -0.39 -0.95 -9.20
N GLY A 14 -0.78 0.34 -9.24
CA GLY A 14 -0.24 1.33 -8.30
C GLY A 14 -0.57 1.06 -6.82
N PHE A 15 -1.73 0.47 -6.51
CA PHE A 15 -2.04 0.05 -5.14
C PHE A 15 -1.25 -1.19 -4.73
N LYS A 16 -1.01 -2.12 -5.65
CA LYS A 16 -0.16 -3.29 -5.42
C LYS A 16 1.30 -2.88 -5.18
N ASP A 17 1.77 -1.85 -5.88
CA ASP A 17 3.09 -1.25 -5.65
C ASP A 17 3.16 -0.63 -4.24
N GLN A 18 2.10 0.08 -3.82
CA GLN A 18 2.02 0.61 -2.46
C GLN A 18 2.02 -0.52 -1.41
N VAL A 19 1.25 -1.60 -1.61
CA VAL A 19 1.30 -2.79 -0.72
C VAL A 19 2.70 -3.37 -0.64
N LEU A 20 3.38 -3.53 -1.77
CA LEU A 20 4.75 -4.04 -1.80
C LEU A 20 5.70 -3.14 -0.99
N ALA A 21 5.56 -1.81 -1.12
CA ALA A 21 6.34 -0.86 -0.34
C ALA A 21 6.01 -0.92 1.17
N LEU A 22 4.74 -1.11 1.55
CA LEU A 22 4.34 -1.27 2.96
C LEU A 22 4.95 -2.53 3.57
N ASN A 23 4.92 -3.66 2.86
CA ASN A 23 5.56 -4.89 3.30
C ASN A 23 7.07 -4.68 3.48
N TRP A 24 7.72 -4.02 2.50
CA TRP A 24 9.14 -3.72 2.62
C TRP A 24 9.44 -2.85 3.85
N ILE A 25 8.62 -1.82 4.12
CA ILE A 25 8.78 -0.98 5.32
C ILE A 25 8.60 -1.83 6.58
N GLN A 26 7.55 -2.64 6.65
CA GLN A 26 7.28 -3.49 7.82
C GLN A 26 8.44 -4.45 8.10
N ASP A 27 9.03 -5.04 7.06
CA ASP A 27 10.14 -5.97 7.18
C ASP A 27 11.48 -5.30 7.51
N ASN A 28 11.67 -4.03 7.12
CA ASN A 28 13.01 -3.42 7.13
C ASN A 28 13.15 -2.20 8.05
N ILE A 29 12.06 -1.54 8.45
CA ILE A 29 12.14 -0.25 9.15
C ILE A 29 12.86 -0.32 10.50
N PHE A 30 12.91 -1.51 11.11
CA PHE A 30 13.67 -1.73 12.35
C PHE A 30 15.17 -1.52 12.17
N HIS A 31 15.73 -1.81 10.99
CA HIS A 31 17.14 -1.55 10.67
C HIS A 31 17.47 -0.06 10.62
N PHE A 32 16.45 0.79 10.45
CA PHE A 32 16.55 2.25 10.43
C PHE A 32 16.11 2.88 11.77
N GLY A 33 15.89 2.08 12.81
CA GLY A 33 15.48 2.54 14.14
C GLY A 33 13.98 2.83 14.29
N GLY A 34 13.15 2.46 13.30
CA GLY A 34 11.69 2.56 13.41
C GLY A 34 11.05 1.34 14.07
N CYS A 35 9.76 1.45 14.38
CA CYS A 35 8.99 0.36 14.96
C CYS A 35 7.98 -0.17 13.93
N PRO A 36 8.08 -1.44 13.48
CA PRO A 36 7.17 -1.98 12.47
C PRO A 36 5.71 -2.04 12.93
N GLY A 37 5.47 -2.11 14.25
CA GLY A 37 4.11 -2.05 14.83
C GLY A 37 3.54 -0.63 15.01
N ARG A 38 4.23 0.41 14.54
CA ARG A 38 3.82 1.83 14.67
C ARG A 38 4.02 2.60 13.37
N ILE A 39 3.51 2.06 12.26
CA ILE A 39 3.52 2.70 10.95
C ILE A 39 2.27 3.57 10.80
N THR A 40 2.44 4.84 10.44
CA THR A 40 1.34 5.77 10.14
C THR A 40 1.36 6.10 8.65
N LEU A 41 0.26 5.83 7.96
CA LEU A 41 0.08 6.26 6.57
C LEU A 41 -0.54 7.65 6.52
N PHE A 42 0.04 8.52 5.70
CA PHE A 42 -0.45 9.87 5.44
C PHE A 42 -0.40 10.14 3.94
N GLY A 43 -1.37 10.91 3.43
CA GLY A 43 -1.42 11.27 2.02
C GLY A 43 -2.24 12.53 1.76
N TYR A 44 -2.06 13.10 0.57
CA TYR A 44 -2.79 14.27 0.08
C TYR A 44 -3.48 13.94 -1.26
N SER A 45 -4.69 14.47 -1.48
CA SER A 45 -5.47 14.24 -2.70
C SER A 45 -5.64 12.74 -3.01
N SER A 46 -5.20 12.25 -4.17
CA SER A 46 -5.20 10.83 -4.53
C SER A 46 -4.40 9.95 -3.55
N GLY A 47 -3.40 10.50 -2.87
CA GLY A 47 -2.69 9.82 -1.79
C GLY A 47 -3.55 9.63 -0.55
N ALA A 48 -4.40 10.60 -0.20
CA ALA A 48 -5.34 10.46 0.92
C ALA A 48 -6.39 9.38 0.62
N ALA A 49 -6.89 9.34 -0.62
CA ALA A 49 -7.75 8.25 -1.08
C ALA A 49 -7.03 6.89 -1.01
N SER A 50 -5.74 6.85 -1.37
CA SER A 50 -4.92 5.64 -1.24
C SER A 50 -4.81 5.15 0.20
N VAL A 51 -4.56 6.05 1.15
CA VAL A 51 -4.58 5.72 2.59
C VAL A 51 -5.93 5.11 2.98
N GLN A 52 -7.04 5.69 2.54
CA GLN A 52 -8.37 5.14 2.82
C GLN A 52 -8.56 3.74 2.22
N TYR A 53 -8.10 3.49 1.00
CA TYR A 53 -8.17 2.15 0.40
C TYR A 53 -7.33 1.13 1.15
N HIS A 54 -6.16 1.50 1.68
CA HIS A 54 -5.35 0.62 2.52
C HIS A 54 -6.04 0.27 3.84
N MET A 55 -6.82 1.19 4.43
CA MET A 55 -7.61 0.88 5.63
C MET A 55 -8.73 -0.15 5.38
N LEU A 56 -9.17 -0.32 4.13
CA LEU A 56 -10.24 -1.25 3.76
C LEU A 56 -9.71 -2.58 3.19
N SER A 57 -8.50 -2.57 2.64
CA SER A 57 -7.94 -3.71 1.91
C SER A 57 -7.34 -4.75 2.86
N PRO A 58 -7.69 -6.04 2.75
CA PRO A 58 -7.05 -7.11 3.52
C PRO A 58 -5.59 -7.36 3.10
N MET A 59 -5.13 -6.75 2.00
CA MET A 59 -3.73 -6.84 1.57
C MET A 59 -2.82 -5.86 2.31
N SER A 60 -3.35 -5.00 3.18
CA SER A 60 -2.62 -3.90 3.82
C SER A 60 -2.71 -3.92 5.35
N THR A 61 -3.21 -5.03 5.90
CA THR A 61 -3.31 -5.32 7.34
C THR A 61 -2.25 -6.32 7.77
#